data_AF-A0A679FFA9-F1
#
_entry.id   AF-A0A679FFA9-F1
#
_cell.length_a   1.000
_cell.length_b   1.000
_cell.length_c   1.000
_cell.angle_alpha   90.00
_cell.angle_beta   90.00
_cell.angle_gamma   90.00
#
_symmetry.space_group_name_H-M   'P 1'
#
loop_
_entity.id
_entity.type
_entity.pdbx_description
1 polymer ?
#
loop_
_entity_poly.entity_id
_entity_poly.type
_entity_poly.pdbx_seq_one_letter_code
_entity_poly.pdbx_strand_id
1 'polypeptide(L)' 'MSHPDFYDGLLDWPLYGPKDGEIADLVLELADKGLCLAEIESRMKQNLQAWLDEIEAAGTATPLPSP' A
#
# COMPACT_ATOMS: atom_id res chain seq x y z
N MET A 1 15.32 14.72 -13.00
CA MET A 1 14.13 15.01 -13.81
C MET A 1 12.94 14.77 -12.90
N SER A 2 12.39 15.82 -12.32
CA SER A 2 11.23 15.74 -11.43
C SER A 2 10.01 15.36 -12.26
N HIS A 3 9.45 14.17 -12.03
CA HIS A 3 8.24 13.73 -12.73
C HIS A 3 7.06 14.58 -12.25
N PRO A 4 6.22 15.15 -13.12
CA PRO A 4 5.09 15.98 -12.69
C PRO A 4 4.12 15.23 -11.74
N ASP A 5 3.94 13.92 -11.93
CA ASP A 5 3.14 13.07 -11.01
C ASP A 5 3.75 12.89 -9.60
N PHE A 6 5.00 13.31 -9.39
CA PHE A 6 5.66 13.21 -8.08
C PHE A 6 5.16 14.27 -7.10
N TYR A 7 4.85 15.48 -7.59
CA TYR A 7 4.62 16.63 -6.73
C TYR A 7 3.15 16.79 -6.33
N ASP A 8 2.22 16.64 -7.28
CA ASP A 8 0.79 16.88 -7.00
C ASP A 8 0.19 15.80 -6.08
N GLY A 9 0.40 14.51 -6.37
CA GLY A 9 -0.16 13.41 -5.57
C GLY A 9 0.42 13.32 -4.14
N LEU A 10 1.68 13.71 -3.95
CA LEU A 10 2.35 13.66 -2.65
C LEU A 10 1.96 14.84 -1.74
N LEU A 11 1.72 16.03 -2.30
CA LEU A 11 1.25 17.20 -1.56
C LEU A 11 -0.19 17.03 -1.05
N ASP A 12 -1.02 16.33 -1.81
CA ASP A 12 -2.41 16.02 -1.45
C ASP A 12 -2.51 14.80 -0.52
N TRP A 13 -1.44 14.03 -0.34
CA TRP A 13 -1.42 12.78 0.44
C TRP A 13 -1.75 12.96 1.94
N PRO A 14 -1.32 14.03 2.63
CA PRO A 14 -1.75 14.27 4.02
C PRO A 14 -3.25 14.60 4.15
N LEU A 15 -3.90 15.04 3.08
CA LEU A 15 -5.31 15.44 3.05
C LEU A 15 -6.24 14.30 2.55
N TYR A 16 -5.79 13.55 1.55
CA TYR A 16 -6.59 12.55 0.84
C TYR A 16 -5.97 11.14 0.85
N GLY A 17 -4.78 10.99 1.42
CA GLY A 17 -4.10 9.71 1.54
C GLY A 17 -4.56 8.89 2.76
N PRO A 18 -3.67 8.09 3.35
CA PRO A 18 -4.04 7.16 4.42
C PRO A 18 -4.50 7.91 5.67
N LYS A 19 -5.50 7.34 6.35
CA LYS A 19 -5.97 7.82 7.67
C LYS A 19 -4.86 7.82 8.72
N ASP A 20 -3.90 6.91 8.56
CA ASP A 20 -2.76 6.77 9.45
C ASP A 20 -1.65 7.73 9.01
N GLY A 21 -1.31 8.67 9.90
CA GLY A 21 -0.27 9.67 9.66
C GLY A 21 1.12 9.06 9.50
N GLU A 22 1.42 7.94 10.16
CA GLU A 22 2.72 7.28 10.04
C GLU A 22 2.92 6.70 8.64
N ILE A 23 1.84 6.23 8.00
CA ILE A 23 1.91 5.76 6.60
C ILE A 23 2.21 6.95 5.66
N ALA A 24 1.62 8.12 5.91
CA ALA A 24 1.90 9.32 5.13
C ALA A 24 3.36 9.78 5.30
N ASP A 25 3.88 9.78 6.52
CA ASP A 25 5.28 10.12 6.82
C ASP A 25 6.25 9.14 6.14
N LEU A 26 5.95 7.83 6.14
CA LEU A 26 6.76 6.81 5.46
C LEU A 26 6.76 7.00 3.94
N VAL A 27 5.61 7.34 3.34
CA VAL A 27 5.51 7.63 1.91
C VAL A 27 6.37 8.85 1.55
N LEU A 28 6.31 9.91 2.36
CA LEU A 28 7.14 11.10 2.20
C LEU A 28 8.64 10.78 2.31
N GLU A 29 9.04 9.98 3.30
CA GLU A 29 10.45 9.59 3.46
C GLU A 29 10.96 8.73 2.28
N LEU A 30 10.14 7.82 1.77
CA LEU A 30 10.48 7.02 0.59
C LEU A 30 10.60 7.90 -0.66
N ALA A 31 9.72 8.89 -0.80
CA ALA A 31 9.79 9.87 -1.87
C ALA A 31 11.06 10.74 -1.80
N ASP A 32 11.46 11.17 -0.59
CA ASP A 32 12.72 11.90 -0.37
C ASP A 32 13.95 11.07 -0.78
N LYS A 33 13.88 9.74 -0.60
CA LYS A 33 14.91 8.80 -1.08
C LYS A 33 14.87 8.55 -2.61
N GLY A 34 13.97 9.21 -3.34
CA GLY A 34 13.91 9.19 -4.80
C GLY A 34 12.97 8.14 -5.40
N LEU A 35 12.14 7.47 -4.60
CA LEU A 35 11.09 6.59 -5.12
C LEU A 35 9.89 7.42 -5.60
N CYS A 36 9.28 7.02 -6.70
CA CYS A 36 8.06 7.68 -7.16
C CYS A 36 6.85 7.18 -6.36
N LEU A 37 5.84 8.05 -6.16
CA LEU A 37 4.61 7.70 -5.45
C LEU A 37 3.94 6.44 -6.04
N ALA A 38 3.86 6.35 -7.37
CA ALA A 38 3.32 5.18 -8.06
C ALA A 38 4.09 3.87 -7.75
N GLU A 39 5.40 3.93 -7.54
CA GLU A 39 6.20 2.76 -7.16
C GLU A 39 5.90 2.33 -5.72
N ILE A 40 5.73 3.32 -4.83
CA ILE A 40 5.37 3.09 -3.42
C ILE A 40 3.97 2.46 -3.35
N GLU A 41 2.98 3.03 -4.05
CA GLU A 41 1.61 2.52 -4.13
C GLU A 41 1.57 1.11 -4.74
N SER A 42 2.38 0.84 -5.76
CA SER A 42 2.47 -0.50 -6.37
C SER A 42 2.94 -1.54 -5.36
N ARG A 43 3.97 -1.24 -4.55
CA ARG A 43 4.45 -2.13 -3.48
C ARG A 43 3.40 -2.33 -2.38
N MET A 44 2.70 -1.27 -1.98
CA MET A 44 1.61 -1.37 -1.00
C MET A 44 0.50 -2.29 -1.52
N LYS A 45 0.09 -2.10 -2.78
CA LYS A 45 -0.92 -2.95 -3.42
C LYS A 45 -0.49 -4.42 -3.47
N GLN A 46 0.77 -4.71 -3.79
CA GLN A 46 1.31 -6.07 -3.77
C GLN A 46 1.21 -6.71 -2.38
N ASN A 47 1.58 -5.99 -1.32
CA ASN A 47 1.50 -6.49 0.04
C ASN A 47 0.05 -6.75 0.48
N LEU A 48 -0.87 -5.86 0.13
CA LEU A 48 -2.30 -6.04 0.42
C LEU A 48 -2.89 -7.25 -0.32
N GLN A 49 -2.51 -7.44 -1.58
CA GLN A 49 -2.95 -8.60 -2.36
C GLN A 49 -2.42 -9.90 -1.75
N ALA A 50 -1.13 -9.95 -1.39
CA ALA A 50 -0.55 -11.11 -0.73
C ALA A 50 -1.29 -11.46 0.57
N TRP A 51 -1.64 -10.44 1.37
CA TRP A 51 -2.39 -10.66 2.60
C TRP A 51 -3.81 -11.18 2.34
N LEU A 52 -4.49 -10.72 1.28
CA LEU A 52 -5.77 -11.27 0.86
C LEU A 52 -5.64 -12.74 0.45
N ASP A 53 -4.62 -13.08 -0.35
CA ASP A 53 -4.36 -14.45 -0.79
C ASP A 53 -4.12 -15.39 0.42
N GLU A 54 -3.42 -14.92 1.46
CA GLU A 54 -3.21 -15.67 2.70
C GLU A 54 -4.52 -15.93 3.45
N ILE A 55 -5.41 -14.95 3.53
CA ILE A 55 -6.73 -15.10 4.16
C ILE A 55 -7.60 -16.10 3.39
N GLU A 56 -7.61 -16.03 2.05
CA GLU A 56 -8.37 -16.93 1.20
C GLU A 56 -7.85 -18.39 1.31
N ALA A 57 -6.54 -18.55 1.36
CA ALA A 57 -5.90 -19.85 1.60
C ALA A 57 -6.21 -20.41 2.99
N ALA A 58 -6.29 -19.56 4.01
CA ALA A 58 -6.67 -19.97 5.37
C ALA A 58 -8.17 -20.34 5.48
N GLY A 59 -9.04 -19.61 4.77
CA GLY A 59 -10.49 -19.87 4.74
C GLY A 59 -10.89 -21.16 4.03
N THR A 60 -10.05 -21.66 3.12
CA THR A 60 -10.26 -22.94 2.41
C THR A 60 -9.78 -24.17 3.19
N ALA A 61 -9.12 -23.99 4.34
CA ALA A 61 -8.51 -25.08 5.12
C ALA A 61 -9.38 -25.65 6.26
N THR A 62 -10.67 -25.33 6.34
CA THR A 62 -11.58 -26.00 7.30
C THR A 62 -12.34 -27.13 6.61
N PRO A 63 -11.87 -28.40 6.65
CA PRO A 63 -12.74 -29.52 6.32
C PRO A 63 -13.82 -29.60 7.39
N LEU A 64 -15.08 -29.42 6.98
CA LEU A 64 -16.24 -29.74 7.80
C LEU A 64 -16.11 -31.17 8.33
N PRO A 65 -16.22 -31.43 9.65
CA PRO A 65 -16.39 -32.78 10.12
C PRO A 65 -17.74 -33.30 9.63
N SER A 66 -17.71 -34.34 8.79
CA SER A 66 -18.91 -35.08 8.39
C SER A 66 -19.53 -35.75 9.61
N PRO A 67 -20.87 -35.66 9.79
CA PRO A 67 -21.59 -36.45 10.79
C PRO A 67 -21.59 -37.95 10.45
#